data_AF-A0A2E5VCP0-F1
#
_entry.id   AF-A0A2E5VCP0-F1
#
_cell.length_a   1.000
_cell.length_b   1.000
_cell.length_c   1.000
_cell.angle_alpha   90.00
_cell.angle_beta   90.00
_cell.angle_gamma   90.00
#
_symmetry.space_group_name_H-M   'P 1'
#
loop_
_entity.id
_entity.type
_entity.pdbx_description
1 polymer ?
#
loop_
_entity_poly.entity_id
_entity_poly.type
_entity_poly.pdbx_seq_one_letter_code
_entity_poly.pdbx_strand_id
1 'polypeptide(L)'
;MTNENIYILRLIIFLAFLYSSQSISQILSESIGYAYSMETEEFALNLQNSEDSIPALGRYLGLKVNRLEIEPNKIELEINQSFELSMLKVMAFDSSNSLINEILLDIELEAPNNLIEIVEPPIGSSAILKANNTGVGRLWISSLSPSSKGENYKIPLIIVVNSNKELPQPPLLY
;
A
#
# COMPACT_ATOMS: atom_id res chain seq x y z
N MET A 1 56.19 -17.68 -34.02
CA MET A 1 55.11 -18.15 -33.12
C MET A 1 54.15 -18.98 -33.95
N THR A 2 53.99 -20.26 -33.63
CA THR A 2 53.12 -21.21 -34.34
C THR A 2 51.65 -20.98 -34.01
N ASN A 3 50.74 -21.26 -34.94
CA ASN A 3 49.29 -21.00 -34.80
C ASN A 3 48.68 -21.62 -33.53
N GLU A 4 49.21 -22.74 -33.04
CA GLU A 4 48.77 -23.39 -31.79
C GLU A 4 48.96 -22.49 -30.55
N ASN A 5 50.03 -21.70 -30.49
CA ASN A 5 50.27 -20.78 -29.37
C ASN A 5 49.24 -19.65 -29.32
N ILE A 6 48.64 -19.29 -30.45
CA ILE A 6 47.59 -18.26 -30.52
C ILE A 6 46.26 -18.80 -29.99
N TYR A 7 45.94 -20.07 -30.26
CA TYR A 7 44.72 -20.71 -29.73
C TYR A 7 44.81 -20.93 -28.22
N ILE A 8 45.97 -21.35 -27.72
CA ILE A 8 46.22 -21.49 -26.27
C ILE A 8 46.10 -20.13 -25.58
N LEU A 9 46.68 -19.08 -26.16
CA LEU A 9 46.58 -17.72 -25.61
C LEU A 9 45.12 -17.22 -25.59
N ARG A 10 44.33 -17.48 -26.64
CA ARG A 10 42.90 -17.14 -26.67
C ARG A 10 42.08 -17.91 -25.65
N LEU A 11 42.38 -19.20 -25.45
CA LEU A 11 41.72 -20.03 -24.44
C LEU A 11 42.02 -19.52 -23.02
N ILE A 12 43.26 -19.13 -22.74
CA ILE A 12 43.67 -18.56 -21.45
C ILE A 12 42.96 -17.22 -21.20
N ILE A 13 42.88 -16.35 -22.21
CA ILE A 13 42.15 -15.07 -22.10
C ILE A 13 40.66 -15.31 -21.85
N PHE A 14 40.04 -16.29 -22.52
CA PHE A 14 38.62 -16.60 -22.33
C PHE A 14 38.34 -17.20 -20.94
N LEU A 15 39.24 -18.06 -20.44
CA LEU A 15 39.16 -18.59 -19.07
C LEU A 15 39.38 -17.51 -18.01
N ALA A 16 40.31 -16.58 -18.23
CA ALA A 16 40.52 -15.44 -17.34
C ALA A 16 39.30 -14.50 -17.30
N PHE A 17 38.63 -14.29 -18.44
CA PHE A 17 37.41 -13.49 -18.51
C PHE A 17 36.25 -14.14 -17.76
N LEU A 18 36.07 -15.46 -17.91
CA LEU A 18 35.05 -16.22 -17.16
C LEU A 18 35.32 -16.20 -15.64
N TYR A 19 36.58 -16.32 -15.21
CA TYR A 19 36.94 -16.22 -13.79
C TYR A 19 36.75 -14.81 -13.21
N SER A 20 36.91 -13.75 -14.02
CA SER A 20 36.68 -12.37 -13.57
C SER A 20 35.20 -11.99 -13.46
N SER A 21 34.29 -12.80 -14.02
CA SER A 21 32.84 -12.50 -14.03
C SER A 21 32.09 -12.98 -12.78
N GLN A 22 32.77 -13.61 -11.82
CA GLN A 22 32.20 -14.01 -10.54
C GLN A 22 32.52 -13.01 -9.42
N SER A 23 32.00 -11.78 -9.52
CA SER A 23 31.80 -10.90 -8.35
C SER A 23 31.06 -9.61 -8.71
N ILE A 24 29.78 -9.72 -9.10
CA ILE A 24 28.82 -8.63 -8.92
C ILE A 24 27.69 -9.15 -8.04
N SER A 25 27.99 -9.21 -6.75
CA SER A 25 26.99 -9.20 -5.67
C SER A 25 27.64 -8.55 -4.46
N GLN A 26 28.08 -7.30 -4.66
CA GLN A 26 28.12 -6.36 -3.56
C GLN A 26 26.78 -5.64 -3.58
N ILE A 27 25.80 -6.24 -2.92
CA ILE A 27 24.66 -5.48 -2.41
C ILE A 27 25.29 -4.43 -1.49
N LEU A 28 25.08 -3.15 -1.80
CA LEU A 28 25.40 -2.04 -0.90
C LEU A 28 24.71 -2.30 0.45
N SER A 29 25.42 -2.94 1.36
CA SER A 29 25.07 -3.02 2.78
C SER A 29 25.63 -1.78 3.47
N GLU A 30 25.17 -0.60 3.05
CA GLU A 30 25.23 0.56 3.92
C GLU A 30 23.90 0.61 4.66
N SER A 31 23.98 0.38 5.97
CA SER A 31 22.92 0.77 6.89
C SER A 31 22.72 2.28 6.75
N ILE A 32 21.73 2.68 5.95
CA ILE A 32 21.25 4.06 5.97
C ILE A 32 20.70 4.25 7.38
N GLY A 33 21.50 4.96 8.18
CA GLY A 33 21.23 5.22 9.58
C GLY A 33 19.87 5.90 9.75
N TYR A 34 19.16 5.45 10.79
CA TYR A 34 18.34 6.26 11.67
C TYR A 34 17.90 7.62 11.07
N ALA A 35 16.89 7.62 10.21
CA ALA A 35 16.11 8.81 9.96
C ALA A 35 15.13 8.95 11.13
N TYR A 36 15.38 9.95 11.95
CA TYR A 36 14.52 10.35 13.06
C TYR A 36 13.08 10.60 12.59
N SER A 37 12.15 10.15 13.42
CA SER A 37 10.74 10.55 13.44
C SER A 37 10.64 12.08 13.29
N MET A 38 10.03 12.51 12.19
CA MET A 38 9.27 13.75 12.21
C MET A 38 7.81 13.33 12.25
N GLU A 39 7.15 13.71 13.34
CA GLU A 39 5.71 13.61 13.53
C GLU A 39 5.01 14.26 12.33
N THR A 40 4.56 13.45 11.39
CA THR A 40 3.47 13.80 10.49
C THR A 40 2.29 12.99 10.97
N GLU A 41 1.41 13.67 11.70
CA GLU A 41 0.10 13.23 12.20
C GLU A 41 -0.34 11.86 11.64
N GLU A 42 -0.04 10.80 12.40
CA GLU A 42 -0.60 9.47 12.17
C GLU A 42 -2.11 9.56 12.43
N PHE A 43 -2.89 9.66 11.36
CA PHE A 43 -4.33 9.40 11.42
C PHE A 43 -4.55 7.89 11.49
N ALA A 44 -4.29 7.30 12.66
CA ALA A 44 -4.64 5.92 12.95
C ALA A 44 -6.17 5.80 13.07
N LEU A 45 -6.83 5.60 11.94
CA LEU A 45 -8.26 5.30 11.89
C LEU A 45 -8.49 3.88 12.42
N ASN A 46 -8.68 3.78 13.73
CA ASN A 46 -9.18 2.56 14.38
C ASN A 46 -10.62 2.32 13.91
N LEU A 47 -10.79 1.55 12.84
CA LEU A 47 -12.07 0.94 12.48
C LEU A 47 -12.42 -0.16 13.50
N GLN A 48 -12.74 0.25 14.72
CA GLN A 48 -13.33 -0.64 15.74
C GLN A 48 -14.84 -0.68 15.55
N ASN A 49 -15.30 -1.56 14.67
CA ASN A 49 -16.67 -2.04 14.71
C ASN A 49 -16.76 -3.26 15.62
N SER A 50 -16.90 -3.03 16.92
CA SER A 50 -17.75 -3.83 17.83
C SER A 50 -17.52 -3.39 19.29
N GLU A 51 -18.61 -3.05 19.97
CA GLU A 51 -18.72 -3.16 21.42
C GLU A 51 -18.30 -4.58 21.82
N ASP A 52 -17.08 -4.72 22.33
CA ASP A 52 -16.67 -5.67 23.38
C ASP A 52 -15.15 -5.77 23.41
N SER A 53 -14.54 -5.25 24.47
CA SER A 53 -13.15 -5.47 24.88
C SER A 53 -12.07 -5.27 23.80
N ILE A 54 -11.30 -4.19 23.91
CA ILE A 54 -10.00 -4.06 23.22
C ILE A 54 -9.22 -5.35 23.47
N PRO A 55 -8.98 -6.22 22.47
CA PRO A 55 -8.31 -7.49 22.72
C PRO A 55 -6.89 -7.17 23.18
N ALA A 56 -6.46 -7.79 24.29
CA ALA A 56 -5.10 -7.65 24.75
C ALA A 56 -4.14 -7.93 23.57
N LEU A 57 -3.16 -7.05 23.36
CA LEU A 57 -2.19 -7.09 22.24
C LEU A 57 -1.63 -8.51 21.96
N GLY A 58 -1.56 -9.35 23.01
CA GLY A 58 -1.18 -10.76 22.95
C GLY A 58 -2.05 -11.67 22.08
N ARG A 59 -3.33 -11.38 21.82
CA ARG A 59 -4.16 -12.19 20.88
C ARG A 59 -3.74 -12.03 19.42
N TYR A 60 -3.09 -10.91 19.09
CA TYR A 60 -2.56 -10.65 17.76
C TYR A 60 -1.14 -11.20 17.56
N LEU A 61 -0.43 -11.50 18.66
CA LEU A 61 0.87 -12.16 18.67
C LEU A 61 0.72 -13.63 18.25
N GLY A 62 0.63 -13.86 16.94
CA GLY A 62 0.45 -15.19 16.35
C GLY A 62 -0.38 -15.18 15.07
N LEU A 63 -1.17 -14.13 14.86
CA LEU A 63 -1.91 -13.92 13.61
C LEU A 63 -0.94 -13.44 12.53
N LYS A 64 -0.68 -14.32 11.56
CA LYS A 64 0.14 -13.98 10.39
C LYS A 64 -0.75 -13.72 9.20
N VAL A 65 -0.69 -12.50 8.70
CA VAL A 65 -1.41 -12.12 7.49
C VAL A 65 -0.59 -12.56 6.29
N ASN A 66 -1.25 -13.20 5.32
CA ASN A 66 -0.63 -13.65 4.07
C ASN A 66 -1.28 -13.04 2.82
N ARG A 67 -2.45 -12.41 2.96
CA ARG A 67 -3.11 -11.64 1.90
C ARG A 67 -4.09 -10.65 2.50
N LEU A 68 -4.18 -9.47 1.89
CA LEU A 68 -5.27 -8.53 2.11
C LEU A 68 -6.09 -8.40 0.82
N GLU A 69 -7.39 -8.28 0.97
CA GLU A 69 -8.33 -7.96 -0.09
C GLU A 69 -9.22 -6.81 0.35
N ILE A 70 -9.70 -6.04 -0.62
CA ILE A 70 -10.49 -4.84 -0.38
C ILE A 70 -11.65 -4.73 -1.36
N GLU A 71 -12.81 -4.33 -0.84
CA GLU A 71 -14.02 -4.08 -1.62
C GLU A 71 -14.74 -2.83 -1.09
N PRO A 72 -15.05 -1.84 -1.94
CA PRO A 72 -14.67 -1.73 -3.35
C PRO A 72 -13.15 -1.50 -3.54
N ASN A 73 -12.64 -1.80 -4.74
CA ASN A 73 -11.23 -1.57 -5.11
C ASN A 73 -10.96 -0.15 -5.66
N LYS A 74 -12.01 0.66 -5.80
CA LYS A 74 -11.97 2.06 -6.22
C LYS A 74 -13.15 2.80 -5.59
N ILE A 75 -12.91 4.02 -5.13
CA ILE A 75 -13.94 4.96 -4.71
C ILE A 75 -14.03 6.07 -5.77
N GLU A 76 -15.23 6.29 -6.30
CA GLU A 76 -15.54 7.40 -7.20
C GLU A 76 -16.50 8.35 -6.49
N LEU A 77 -16.12 9.62 -6.41
CA LEU A 77 -16.91 10.69 -5.79
C LEU A 77 -17.03 11.86 -6.74
N GLU A 78 -18.09 12.63 -6.58
CA GLU A 78 -18.18 13.99 -7.11
C GLU A 78 -17.83 15.02 -6.02
N ILE A 79 -17.59 16.27 -6.41
CA ILE A 79 -17.31 17.33 -5.45
C ILE A 79 -18.51 17.50 -4.51
N ASN A 80 -18.23 17.60 -3.20
CA ASN A 80 -19.17 17.65 -2.08
C ASN A 80 -19.90 16.32 -1.78
N GLN A 81 -19.52 15.22 -2.44
CA GLN A 81 -19.96 13.90 -2.02
C GLN A 81 -19.10 13.38 -0.86
N SER A 82 -19.69 12.47 -0.09
CA SER A 82 -19.08 11.85 1.07
C SER A 82 -19.09 10.33 0.92
N PHE A 83 -18.06 9.68 1.44
CA PHE A 83 -17.96 8.22 1.53
C PHE A 83 -17.68 7.82 2.98
N GLU A 84 -18.51 6.94 3.54
CA GLU A 84 -18.28 6.38 4.87
C GLU A 84 -17.27 5.24 4.81
N LEU A 85 -16.21 5.28 5.61
CA LEU A 85 -15.20 4.21 5.63
C LEU A 85 -15.76 2.86 6.13
N SER A 86 -16.88 2.86 6.85
CA SER A 86 -17.63 1.65 7.23
C SER A 86 -18.10 0.83 6.02
N MET A 87 -18.27 1.48 4.86
CA MET A 87 -18.67 0.81 3.61
C MET A 87 -17.49 0.07 2.97
N LEU A 88 -16.27 0.28 3.46
CA LEU A 88 -15.08 -0.40 2.99
C LEU A 88 -14.91 -1.74 3.69
N LYS A 89 -14.97 -2.82 2.92
CA LYS A 89 -14.72 -4.17 3.42
C LYS A 89 -13.27 -4.53 3.18
N VAL A 90 -12.50 -4.66 4.26
CA VAL A 90 -11.12 -5.17 4.22
C VAL A 90 -11.13 -6.59 4.77
N MET A 91 -10.62 -7.54 3.98
CA MET A 91 -10.54 -8.95 4.34
C MET A 91 -9.07 -9.36 4.43
N ALA A 92 -8.72 -10.05 5.52
CA ALA A 92 -7.38 -10.57 5.71
C ALA A 92 -7.39 -12.09 5.74
N PHE A 93 -6.40 -12.70 5.10
CA PHE A 93 -6.29 -14.15 5.01
C PHE A 93 -4.95 -14.62 5.55
N ASP A 94 -4.96 -15.78 6.21
CA ASP A 94 -3.76 -16.46 6.68
C ASP A 94 -3.10 -17.30 5.56
N SER A 95 -2.03 -18.03 5.91
CA SER A 95 -1.34 -18.92 4.98
C SER A 95 -2.17 -20.11 4.48
N SER A 96 -3.25 -20.46 5.19
CA SER A 96 -4.20 -21.50 4.81
C SER A 96 -5.36 -20.97 3.96
N ASN A 97 -5.35 -19.68 3.62
CA ASN A 97 -6.43 -18.98 2.93
C ASN A 97 -7.72 -18.87 3.77
N SER A 98 -7.60 -18.93 5.09
CA SER A 98 -8.71 -18.74 6.03
C SER A 98 -8.85 -17.25 6.40
N LEU A 99 -10.08 -16.78 6.55
CA LEU A 99 -10.37 -15.40 6.94
C LEU A 99 -9.94 -15.16 8.40
N ILE A 100 -9.28 -14.03 8.64
CA ILE A 100 -8.90 -13.54 9.96
C ILE A 100 -9.93 -12.48 10.38
N ASN A 101 -10.70 -12.76 11.42
CA ASN A 101 -11.83 -11.91 11.83
C ASN A 101 -11.43 -10.67 12.64
N GLU A 102 -10.26 -10.68 13.28
CA GLU A 102 -9.80 -9.59 14.14
C GLU A 102 -8.39 -9.19 13.72
N ILE A 103 -8.29 -8.22 12.82
CA ILE A 103 -7.03 -7.69 12.32
C ILE A 103 -6.98 -6.20 12.62
N LEU A 104 -5.86 -5.76 13.18
CA LEU A 104 -5.57 -4.33 13.32
C LEU A 104 -5.05 -3.79 11.98
N LEU A 105 -5.68 -2.73 11.51
CA LEU A 105 -5.38 -2.06 10.26
C LEU A 105 -4.99 -0.61 10.55
N ASP A 106 -4.10 -0.10 9.73
CA ASP A 106 -3.72 1.30 9.66
C ASP A 106 -4.08 1.86 8.28
N ILE A 107 -4.46 3.14 8.22
CA ILE A 107 -4.94 3.80 7.00
C ILE A 107 -4.19 5.10 6.79
N GLU A 108 -3.48 5.22 5.67
CA GLU A 108 -2.77 6.43 5.28
C GLU A 108 -3.42 7.05 4.04
N LEU A 109 -3.50 8.38 3.95
CA LEU A 109 -3.99 9.09 2.78
C LEU A 109 -2.83 9.74 2.00
N GLU A 110 -2.69 9.36 0.74
CA GLU A 110 -1.79 9.99 -0.22
C GLU A 110 -2.62 10.70 -1.30
N ALA A 111 -2.86 12.00 -1.12
CA ALA A 111 -3.66 12.79 -2.04
C ALA A 111 -3.12 14.21 -2.21
N PRO A 112 -3.44 14.89 -3.34
CA PRO A 112 -3.22 16.33 -3.46
C PRO A 112 -3.88 17.10 -2.32
N ASN A 113 -3.26 18.21 -1.91
CA ASN A 113 -3.79 19.07 -0.86
C ASN A 113 -5.25 19.44 -1.13
N ASN A 114 -6.09 19.29 -0.10
CA ASN A 114 -7.52 19.62 -0.16
C ASN A 114 -8.33 18.82 -1.23
N LEU A 115 -7.85 17.65 -1.67
CA LEU A 115 -8.66 16.73 -2.47
C LEU A 115 -9.81 16.18 -1.62
N ILE A 116 -9.46 15.65 -0.44
CA ILE A 116 -10.35 14.97 0.49
C ILE A 116 -10.08 15.51 1.89
N GLU A 117 -11.15 15.70 2.64
CA GLU A 117 -11.15 15.98 4.07
C GLU A 117 -11.63 14.74 4.81
N ILE A 118 -10.86 14.30 5.81
CA ILE A 118 -11.28 13.22 6.72
C ILE A 118 -12.07 13.88 7.84
N VAL A 119 -13.37 13.59 7.91
CA VAL A 119 -14.25 14.09 8.95
C VAL A 119 -14.40 13.00 10.01
N GLU A 120 -13.85 13.26 11.20
CA GLU A 120 -14.06 12.42 12.37
C GLU A 120 -15.44 12.70 12.97
N PRO A 121 -16.36 11.72 12.97
CA PRO A 121 -17.68 11.92 13.54
C PRO A 121 -17.64 11.82 15.07
N PRO A 122 -18.74 12.21 15.76
CA PRO A 122 -18.89 11.95 17.19
C PRO A 122 -18.70 10.46 17.53
N ILE A 123 -18.26 10.21 18.77
CA ILE A 123 -17.91 8.89 19.32
C ILE A 123 -18.90 7.80 18.87
N GLY A 124 -18.37 6.71 18.30
CA GLY A 124 -19.14 5.53 17.89
C GLY A 124 -19.57 5.51 16.41
N SER A 125 -19.14 6.49 15.60
CA SER A 125 -19.41 6.53 14.16
C SER A 125 -18.11 6.35 13.35
N SER A 126 -18.22 5.84 12.11
CA SER A 126 -17.08 5.64 11.22
C SER A 126 -16.66 6.93 10.53
N ALA A 127 -15.35 7.15 10.38
CA ALA A 127 -14.82 8.32 9.70
C ALA A 127 -15.33 8.44 8.26
N ILE A 128 -15.52 9.70 7.83
CA ILE A 128 -16.12 10.04 6.54
C ILE A 128 -15.08 10.74 5.68
N LEU A 129 -14.91 10.27 4.45
CA LEU A 129 -14.13 10.95 3.43
C LEU A 129 -15.03 11.93 2.69
N LYS A 130 -14.76 13.22 2.79
CA LYS A 130 -15.50 14.27 2.09
C LYS A 130 -14.69 14.82 0.92
N ALA A 131 -15.25 14.78 -0.28
CA ALA A 131 -14.59 15.26 -1.49
C ALA A 131 -14.70 16.79 -1.63
N ASN A 132 -13.55 17.49 -1.62
CA ASN A 132 -13.49 18.94 -1.67
C ASN A 132 -13.04 19.49 -3.04
N ASN A 133 -12.21 18.74 -3.77
CA ASN A 133 -11.68 19.18 -5.07
C ASN A 133 -11.53 18.00 -6.03
N THR A 134 -11.46 18.27 -7.33
CA THR A 134 -11.25 17.23 -8.35
C THR A 134 -9.82 16.72 -8.35
N GLY A 135 -9.67 15.42 -8.60
CA GLY A 135 -8.36 14.80 -8.75
C GLY A 135 -8.37 13.32 -8.40
N VAL A 136 -7.18 12.78 -8.20
CA VAL A 136 -6.98 11.37 -7.85
C VAL A 136 -6.09 11.30 -6.62
N GLY A 137 -6.48 10.48 -5.66
CA GLY A 137 -5.73 10.15 -4.46
C GLY A 137 -5.66 8.64 -4.25
N ARG A 138 -4.92 8.25 -3.22
CA ARG A 138 -4.79 6.86 -2.79
C ARG A 138 -4.98 6.77 -1.30
N LEU A 139 -5.78 5.82 -0.86
CA LEU A 139 -5.75 5.32 0.51
C LEU A 139 -4.88 4.08 0.55
N TRP A 140 -3.97 4.04 1.49
CA TRP A 140 -3.17 2.88 1.76
C TRP A 140 -3.67 2.19 3.02
N ILE A 141 -3.97 0.90 2.91
CA ILE A 141 -4.43 0.11 4.05
C ILE A 141 -3.34 -0.91 4.37
N SER A 142 -2.78 -0.78 5.56
CA SER A 142 -1.67 -1.59 6.05
C SER A 142 -2.16 -2.49 7.18
N SER A 143 -1.78 -3.76 7.16
CA SER A 143 -1.93 -4.60 8.34
C SER A 143 -0.86 -4.26 9.37
N LEU A 144 -1.23 -4.11 10.64
CA LEU A 144 -0.27 -4.05 11.74
C LEU A 144 0.22 -5.44 12.18
N SER A 145 -0.43 -6.50 11.70
CA SER A 145 -0.04 -7.88 11.99
C SER A 145 1.13 -8.30 11.10
N PRO A 146 2.13 -9.00 11.66
CA PRO A 146 3.30 -9.40 10.91
C PRO A 146 2.93 -10.35 9.78
N SER A 147 3.60 -10.21 8.63
CA SER A 147 3.45 -11.20 7.57
C SER A 147 4.37 -12.40 7.76
N SER A 148 4.03 -13.48 7.05
CA SER A 148 4.93 -14.63 6.87
C SER A 148 6.24 -14.29 6.14
N LYS A 149 6.29 -13.16 5.42
CA LYS A 149 7.40 -12.73 4.56
C LYS A 149 8.26 -11.62 5.17
N GLY A 150 7.93 -11.15 6.37
CA GLY A 150 8.70 -10.14 7.11
C GLY A 150 8.22 -8.70 6.93
N GLU A 151 7.56 -8.36 5.82
CA GLU A 151 6.96 -7.03 5.59
C GLU A 151 5.44 -7.07 5.76
N ASN A 152 4.87 -6.05 6.41
CA ASN A 152 3.42 -5.97 6.59
C ASN A 152 2.69 -5.86 5.23
N TYR A 153 1.56 -6.54 5.09
CA TYR A 153 0.75 -6.42 3.87
C TYR A 153 0.13 -5.03 3.79
N LYS A 154 0.29 -4.38 2.63
CA LYS A 154 -0.22 -3.05 2.32
C LYS A 154 -0.98 -3.13 0.98
N ILE A 155 -2.20 -2.59 0.93
CA ILE A 155 -3.04 -2.56 -0.27
C ILE A 155 -3.45 -1.11 -0.60
N PRO A 156 -3.27 -0.65 -1.85
CA PRO A 156 -3.78 0.65 -2.28
C PRO A 156 -5.27 0.56 -2.67
N LEU A 157 -6.00 1.61 -2.34
CA LEU A 157 -7.33 1.92 -2.81
C LEU A 157 -7.29 3.26 -3.55
N ILE A 158 -7.74 3.27 -4.81
CA ILE A 158 -7.76 4.50 -5.60
C ILE A 158 -9.02 5.30 -5.27
N ILE A 159 -8.85 6.59 -5.01
CA ILE A 159 -9.96 7.54 -4.90
C ILE A 159 -9.92 8.49 -6.09
N VAL A 160 -11.05 8.65 -6.77
CA VAL A 160 -11.22 9.59 -7.87
C VAL A 160 -12.33 10.56 -7.51
N VAL A 161 -12.02 11.85 -7.54
CA VAL A 161 -13.01 12.92 -7.38
C VAL A 161 -13.22 13.61 -8.73
N ASN A 162 -14.42 13.50 -9.26
CA ASN A 162 -14.84 14.11 -10.52
C ASN A 162 -15.52 15.46 -10.29
N SER A 163 -15.44 16.36 -11.28
CA SER A 163 -16.22 17.60 -11.24
C SER A 163 -17.69 17.34 -11.52
N ASN A 164 -18.57 18.07 -10.84
CA ASN A 164 -20.02 18.06 -11.08
C ASN A 164 -20.42 18.70 -12.43
N LYS A 165 -19.46 19.02 -13.30
CA LYS A 165 -19.75 19.58 -14.61
C LYS A 165 -20.22 18.47 -15.53
N GLU A 166 -21.50 18.50 -15.87
CA GLU A 166 -21.97 17.91 -17.12
C GLU A 166 -21.07 18.39 -18.26
N LEU A 167 -20.49 17.45 -19.00
CA LEU A 167 -19.79 17.76 -20.24
C LEU A 167 -20.73 18.60 -21.12
N PRO A 168 -20.30 19.74 -21.67
CA PRO A 168 -21.15 20.51 -22.56
C PRO A 168 -21.58 19.60 -23.70
N GLN A 169 -22.90 19.37 -23.83
CA GLN A 169 -23.43 18.63 -24.96
C GLN A 169 -22.97 19.35 -26.23
N PRO A 170 -22.37 18.64 -27.21
CA PRO A 170 -22.03 19.27 -28.47
C PRO A 170 -23.31 19.84 -29.08
N PRO A 171 -23.27 21.05 -29.67
CA PRO A 171 -24.46 21.64 -30.27
C PRO A 171 -25.02 20.66 -31.31
N LEU A 172 -26.28 20.27 -31.13
CA LEU A 172 -27.02 19.50 -32.12
C LEU A 172 -27.06 20.36 -33.39
N LEU A 173 -26.31 19.93 -34.41
CA LEU A 173 -26.44 20.46 -35.75
C LEU A 173 -27.77 19.93 -36.30
N TYR A 174 -28.81 20.77 -36.20
CA TYR A 174 -30.09 20.57 -36.88
C TYR A 174 -29.98 20.98 -38.35
#